data_AF-A0A395VDY1-F1
#
_entry.id   AF-A0A395VDY1-F1
#
_cell.length_a   1.000
_cell.length_b   1.000
_cell.length_c   1.000
_cell.angle_alpha   90.00
_cell.angle_beta   90.00
_cell.angle_gamma   90.00
#
_symmetry.space_group_name_H-M   'P 1'
#
loop_
_entity.id
_entity.type
_entity.pdbx_description
1 polymer ?
#
loop_
_entity_poly.entity_id
_entity_poly.type
_entity_poly.pdbx_seq_one_letter_code
_entity_poly.pdbx_strand_id
1 'polypeptide(L)'
;MEIFMMRKKKVLSCLLVPLLSANLLLSGCSRTADEPVTKSGFYFNTVISVSIYEKGSEELLDDCFALAQKYEGYFSNTIPDSDISKINDAGGAPVTVHDETIELLKTGIAYGDLSGGKFDITIGRLSDLWDISTKALLDQTDASMIPSDADIQTALATVDYREIQIDGNTVTLQNPDARIDLGGIAKGYIADQMKAYLNQKGITSGYINLGGNVLALGAKTDGSAYTIGIQRPFGEENEAIASVSITDQTVVSSGVYERYFEVDGTRYHHILDTATGYPYDNGLLEVTIITGASVDGDGLSTTCFSLGLEDGMALVESLDATEAIFITDDYEVHTSSGMGTVIPYEILED
;
A
#
# COMPACT_ATOMS: atom_id res chain seq x y z
N MET A 1 68.22 51.76 -24.40
CA MET A 1 68.22 53.18 -24.00
C MET A 1 67.33 53.29 -22.78
N GLU A 2 67.97 53.48 -21.61
CA GLU A 2 67.46 54.02 -20.33
C GLU A 2 66.09 53.51 -19.82
N ILE A 3 66.03 52.59 -18.86
CA ILE A 3 66.07 52.82 -17.40
C ILE A 3 65.67 54.26 -17.00
N PHE A 4 64.49 54.42 -16.39
CA PHE A 4 64.25 55.57 -15.52
C PHE A 4 63.41 55.21 -14.29
N MET A 5 64.11 55.13 -13.16
CA MET A 5 63.58 55.25 -11.80
C MET A 5 63.37 56.73 -11.47
N MET A 6 62.21 57.10 -10.92
CA MET A 6 62.06 58.30 -10.07
C MET A 6 61.02 58.00 -8.97
N ARG A 7 61.45 57.73 -7.73
CA ARG A 7 61.65 58.66 -6.60
C ARG A 7 60.35 59.20 -5.95
N LYS A 8 60.06 58.62 -4.78
CA LYS A 8 59.66 59.21 -3.48
C LYS A 8 58.79 60.48 -3.48
N LYS A 9 57.71 60.43 -2.69
CA LYS A 9 57.44 61.40 -1.61
C LYS A 9 56.59 60.77 -0.50
N LYS A 10 57.01 61.02 0.75
CA LYS A 10 56.32 60.72 2.01
C LYS A 10 55.29 61.82 2.30
N VAL A 11 54.31 61.51 3.15
CA VAL A 11 53.89 62.24 4.38
C VAL A 11 52.36 62.34 4.57
N LEU A 12 51.92 61.82 5.74
CA LEU A 12 50.75 62.12 6.58
C LEU A 12 49.32 62.10 5.99
N SER A 13 48.47 61.24 6.56
CA SER A 13 47.47 61.70 7.53
C SER A 13 46.81 60.54 8.28
N CYS A 14 46.55 60.80 9.56
CA CYS A 14 45.89 59.94 10.52
C CYS A 14 44.40 59.69 10.19
N LEU A 15 43.84 58.72 10.92
CA LEU A 15 42.48 58.63 11.48
C LEU A 15 41.51 57.56 10.93
N LEU A 16 41.04 56.78 11.91
CA LEU A 16 39.79 56.06 12.05
C LEU A 16 39.55 54.73 11.29
N VAL A 17 39.61 53.67 12.11
CA VAL A 17 38.86 52.42 11.98
C VAL A 17 37.35 52.71 11.92
N PRO A 18 36.59 51.96 11.10
CA PRO A 18 35.41 51.31 11.66
C PRO A 18 35.45 49.80 11.44
N LEU A 19 35.08 49.10 12.52
CA LEU A 19 34.73 47.70 12.62
C LEU A 19 33.73 47.34 11.50
N LEU A 20 34.12 46.44 10.60
CA LEU A 20 33.21 45.87 9.61
C LEU A 20 32.52 44.66 10.22
N SER A 21 31.40 44.92 10.91
CA SER A 21 30.45 43.90 11.35
C SER A 21 29.73 43.33 10.13
N ALA A 22 30.29 42.29 9.52
CA ALA A 22 29.59 41.51 8.50
C ALA A 22 28.55 40.64 9.20
N ASN A 23 27.30 41.13 9.21
CA ASN A 23 26.11 40.36 9.56
C ASN A 23 26.01 39.17 8.61
N LEU A 24 26.43 38.00 9.08
CA LEU A 24 26.03 36.71 8.53
C LEU A 24 24.53 36.59 8.74
N LEU A 25 23.77 36.92 7.70
CA LEU A 25 22.37 36.54 7.56
C LEU A 25 22.33 35.01 7.41
N LEU A 26 22.37 34.32 8.54
CA LEU A 26 21.96 32.93 8.65
C LEU A 26 20.46 32.89 8.33
N SER A 27 20.14 32.74 7.05
CA SER A 27 18.83 32.23 6.64
C SER A 27 18.82 30.75 7.01
N GLY A 28 18.58 30.46 8.28
CA GLY A 28 18.16 29.13 8.69
C GLY A 28 16.80 28.90 8.06
N CYS A 29 16.71 27.96 7.11
CA CYS A 29 15.44 27.37 6.73
C CYS A 29 14.88 26.68 7.97
N SER A 30 14.12 27.44 8.76
CA SER A 30 13.24 26.90 9.77
C SER A 30 12.17 26.11 9.02
N ARG A 31 12.31 24.77 8.95
CA ARG A 31 11.15 23.89 8.74
C ARG A 31 10.08 24.36 9.72
N THR A 32 8.93 24.78 9.21
CA THR A 32 7.82 25.25 10.04
C THR A 32 7.45 24.17 11.06
N ALA A 33 6.73 24.55 12.11
CA ALA A 33 6.31 23.59 13.14
C ALA A 33 5.40 22.47 12.58
N ASP A 34 4.89 22.64 11.34
CA ASP A 34 3.80 21.86 10.78
C ASP A 34 4.20 20.94 9.62
N GLU A 35 5.47 20.89 9.21
CA GLU A 35 5.92 19.92 8.20
C GLU A 35 6.35 18.60 8.87
N PRO A 36 5.76 17.45 8.47
CA PRO A 36 6.20 16.17 9.00
C PRO A 36 7.60 15.82 8.50
N VAL A 37 8.30 14.98 9.27
CA VAL A 37 9.47 14.29 8.76
C VAL A 37 9.02 13.01 8.09
N THR A 38 9.40 12.86 6.82
CA THR A 38 9.03 11.72 5.98
C THR A 38 10.26 10.93 5.55
N LYS A 39 10.13 9.61 5.59
CA LYS A 39 11.05 8.68 4.93
C LYS A 39 10.29 7.86 3.90
N SER A 40 10.90 7.66 2.73
CA SER A 40 10.35 6.84 1.65
C SER A 40 11.34 5.77 1.21
N GLY A 41 10.85 4.69 0.64
CA GLY A 41 11.65 3.60 0.08
C GLY A 41 10.80 2.66 -0.77
N PHE A 42 11.41 1.59 -1.30
CA PHE A 42 10.74 0.64 -2.18
C PHE A 42 10.72 -0.76 -1.55
N TYR A 43 9.53 -1.26 -1.24
CA TYR A 43 9.25 -2.54 -0.59
C TYR A 43 7.92 -3.08 -1.12
N PHE A 44 7.69 -4.39 -1.10
CA PHE A 44 6.42 -5.01 -1.51
C PHE A 44 6.01 -4.65 -2.96
N ASN A 45 7.02 -4.46 -3.83
CA ASN A 45 6.86 -4.00 -5.21
C ASN A 45 6.17 -2.63 -5.35
N THR A 46 6.27 -1.76 -4.34
CA THR A 46 5.70 -0.41 -4.38
C THR A 46 6.56 0.59 -3.61
N VAL A 47 6.29 1.89 -3.83
CA VAL A 47 6.87 2.95 -3.02
C VAL A 47 6.08 3.06 -1.73
N ILE A 48 6.78 2.97 -0.61
CA ILE A 48 6.22 3.17 0.72
C ILE A 48 6.76 4.46 1.33
N SER A 49 5.96 5.10 2.18
CA SER A 49 6.39 6.24 2.97
C SER A 49 5.81 6.24 4.38
N VAL A 50 6.57 6.75 5.33
CA VAL A 50 6.14 6.95 6.71
C VAL A 50 6.47 8.38 7.10
N SER A 51 5.48 9.08 7.65
CA SER A 51 5.57 10.49 8.02
C SER A 51 5.15 10.68 9.48
N ILE A 52 5.98 11.38 10.26
CA ILE A 52 5.69 11.70 11.67
C ILE A 52 5.86 13.20 11.89
N TYR A 53 5.02 13.80 12.73
CA TYR A 53 5.10 15.24 13.03
C TYR A 53 6.00 15.55 14.24
N GLU A 54 6.31 14.54 15.06
CA GLU A 54 7.15 14.71 16.24
C GLU A 54 8.62 14.89 15.85
N LYS A 55 9.20 16.02 16.25
CA LYS A 55 10.59 16.40 15.90
C LYS A 55 11.59 15.66 16.78
N GLY A 56 12.73 15.25 16.23
CA GLY A 56 13.78 14.56 16.98
C GLY A 56 13.57 13.05 17.12
N SER A 57 12.57 12.49 16.43
CA SER A 57 12.23 11.07 16.43
C SER A 57 12.50 10.40 15.08
N GLU A 58 13.36 10.99 14.26
CA GLU A 58 13.63 10.53 12.89
C GLU A 58 14.20 9.11 12.83
N GLU A 59 14.90 8.67 13.87
CA GLU A 59 15.39 7.29 14.00
C GLU A 59 14.26 6.25 14.03
N LEU A 60 13.06 6.61 14.50
CA LEU A 60 11.90 5.71 14.51
C LEU A 60 11.42 5.37 13.10
N LEU A 61 11.70 6.23 12.11
CA LEU A 61 11.46 5.93 10.71
C LEU A 61 12.42 4.85 10.21
N ASP A 62 13.65 4.77 10.72
CA ASP A 62 14.55 3.65 10.37
C ASP A 62 14.01 2.33 10.88
N ASP A 63 13.46 2.30 12.09
CA ASP A 63 12.84 1.10 12.68
C ASP A 63 11.58 0.66 11.92
N CYS A 64 10.74 1.59 11.45
CA CYS A 64 9.59 1.25 10.60
C CYS A 64 10.04 0.56 9.30
N PHE A 65 11.12 1.04 8.69
CA PHE A 65 11.66 0.42 7.47
C PHE A 65 12.37 -0.91 7.76
N ALA A 66 12.93 -1.09 8.95
CA ALA A 66 13.39 -2.41 9.40
C ALA A 66 12.22 -3.39 9.58
N LEU A 67 11.06 -2.94 10.07
CA LEU A 67 9.84 -3.75 10.08
C LEU A 67 9.38 -4.09 8.66
N ALA A 68 9.42 -3.14 7.72
CA ALA A 68 9.10 -3.40 6.32
C ALA A 68 9.97 -4.53 5.75
N GLN A 69 11.30 -4.44 5.93
CA GLN A 69 12.24 -5.46 5.50
C GLN A 69 12.00 -6.82 6.17
N LYS A 70 11.74 -6.83 7.48
CA LYS A 70 11.42 -8.05 8.25
C LYS A 70 10.21 -8.76 7.65
N TYR A 71 9.10 -8.05 7.45
CA TYR A 71 7.87 -8.64 6.95
C TYR A 71 7.92 -8.98 5.46
N GLU A 72 8.70 -8.25 4.66
CA GLU A 72 8.97 -8.64 3.28
C GLU A 72 9.70 -10.00 3.23
N GLY A 73 10.66 -10.19 4.14
CA GLY A 73 11.35 -11.45 4.36
C GLY A 73 10.48 -12.57 4.93
N TYR A 74 9.25 -12.30 5.39
CA TYR A 74 8.32 -13.34 5.85
C TYR A 74 7.26 -13.64 4.79
N PHE A 75 6.64 -12.59 4.24
CA PHE A 75 5.39 -12.68 3.49
C PHE A 75 5.57 -12.70 1.97
N SER A 76 6.74 -12.32 1.45
CA SER A 76 6.96 -12.35 -0.01
C SER A 76 6.92 -13.78 -0.55
N ASN A 77 6.20 -14.02 -1.63
CA ASN A 77 6.21 -15.30 -2.34
C ASN A 77 7.37 -15.42 -3.36
N THR A 78 8.15 -14.36 -3.56
CA THR A 78 9.26 -14.30 -4.53
C THR A 78 10.65 -14.20 -3.90
N ILE A 79 10.75 -13.79 -2.62
CA ILE A 79 12.04 -13.73 -1.92
C ILE A 79 12.44 -15.13 -1.46
N PRO A 80 13.61 -15.65 -1.90
CA PRO A 80 14.12 -16.91 -1.40
C PRO A 80 14.21 -16.92 0.13
N ASP A 81 13.87 -18.05 0.73
CA ASP A 81 13.87 -18.27 2.18
C ASP A 81 12.83 -17.50 3.00
N SER A 82 11.91 -16.76 2.39
CA SER A 82 10.74 -16.26 3.11
C SER A 82 9.86 -17.40 3.61
N ASP A 83 9.02 -17.15 4.61
CA ASP A 83 8.11 -18.17 5.12
C ASP A 83 7.14 -18.63 4.01
N ILE A 84 6.59 -17.70 3.24
CA ILE A 84 5.66 -18.01 2.15
C ILE A 84 6.33 -18.76 1.01
N SER A 85 7.54 -18.36 0.56
CA SER A 85 8.26 -19.13 -0.46
C SER A 85 8.63 -20.52 0.03
N LYS A 86 9.04 -20.68 1.30
CA LYS A 86 9.28 -22.00 1.89
C LYS A 86 8.05 -22.88 1.91
N ILE A 87 6.88 -22.35 2.29
CA ILE A 87 5.61 -23.09 2.25
C ILE A 87 5.30 -23.52 0.80
N ASN A 88 5.40 -22.58 -0.15
CA ASN A 88 5.08 -22.82 -1.56
C ASN A 88 6.00 -23.83 -2.24
N ASP A 89 7.25 -23.93 -1.79
CA ASP A 89 8.25 -24.83 -2.38
C ASP A 89 8.39 -26.15 -1.61
N ALA A 90 7.65 -26.33 -0.50
CA ALA A 90 7.72 -27.53 0.33
C ALA A 90 7.02 -28.77 -0.28
N GLY A 91 6.21 -28.60 -1.34
CA GLY A 91 5.51 -29.70 -2.00
C GLY A 91 4.62 -30.51 -1.05
N GLY A 92 3.93 -29.82 -0.14
CA GLY A 92 3.06 -30.41 0.88
C GLY A 92 3.78 -30.96 2.12
N ALA A 93 5.09 -30.75 2.26
CA ALA A 93 5.77 -31.00 3.53
C ALA A 93 5.45 -29.90 4.57
N PRO A 94 5.36 -30.23 5.87
CA PRO A 94 5.15 -29.22 6.91
C PRO A 94 6.33 -28.25 7.03
N VAL A 95 6.05 -26.96 7.13
CA VAL A 95 7.04 -25.88 7.25
C VAL A 95 6.83 -25.10 8.53
N THR A 96 7.86 -25.00 9.35
CA THR A 96 7.86 -24.10 10.51
C THR A 96 8.07 -22.66 10.07
N VAL A 97 7.20 -21.76 10.53
CA VAL A 97 7.19 -20.33 10.16
C VAL A 97 7.14 -19.44 11.41
N HIS A 98 7.26 -18.14 11.21
CA HIS A 98 7.12 -17.14 12.28
C HIS A 98 5.66 -16.98 12.71
N ASP A 99 5.44 -16.57 13.96
CA ASP A 99 4.09 -16.41 14.53
C ASP A 99 3.27 -15.36 13.76
N GLU A 100 3.92 -14.29 13.29
CA GLU A 100 3.28 -13.25 12.47
C GLU A 100 2.79 -13.80 11.12
N THR A 101 3.47 -14.80 10.55
CA THR A 101 3.00 -15.51 9.36
C THR A 101 1.75 -16.33 9.67
N ILE A 102 1.71 -17.01 10.83
CA ILE A 102 0.51 -17.73 11.28
C ILE A 102 -0.68 -16.80 11.47
N GLU A 103 -0.46 -15.64 12.09
CA GLU A 103 -1.50 -14.62 12.26
C GLU A 103 -2.09 -14.19 10.92
N LEU A 104 -1.24 -13.78 9.98
CA LEU A 104 -1.69 -13.29 8.68
C LEU A 104 -2.38 -14.38 7.84
N LEU A 105 -1.89 -15.62 7.88
CA LEU A 105 -2.55 -16.75 7.22
C LEU A 105 -3.95 -17.01 7.79
N LYS A 106 -4.12 -16.95 9.12
CA LYS A 106 -5.43 -17.10 9.75
C LYS A 106 -6.38 -15.98 9.35
N THR A 107 -5.89 -14.73 9.26
CA THR A 107 -6.69 -13.60 8.78
C THR A 107 -7.11 -13.82 7.32
N GLY A 108 -6.19 -14.26 6.45
CA GLY A 108 -6.52 -14.57 5.06
C GLY A 108 -7.54 -15.71 4.90
N ILE A 109 -7.44 -16.77 5.71
CA ILE A 109 -8.45 -17.84 5.78
C ILE A 109 -9.81 -17.30 6.21
N ALA A 110 -9.85 -16.41 7.22
CA ALA A 110 -11.09 -15.81 7.69
C ALA A 110 -11.78 -14.95 6.60
N TYR A 111 -11.02 -14.25 5.77
CA TYR A 111 -11.57 -13.56 4.59
C TYR A 111 -12.02 -14.52 3.49
N GLY A 112 -11.35 -15.67 3.35
CA GLY A 112 -11.84 -16.79 2.54
C GLY A 112 -13.20 -17.31 3.01
N ASP A 113 -13.38 -17.49 4.32
CA ASP A 113 -14.67 -17.88 4.89
C ASP A 113 -15.74 -16.79 4.67
N LEU A 114 -15.40 -15.53 4.96
CA LEU A 114 -16.31 -14.37 4.85
C LEU A 114 -16.83 -14.17 3.42
N SER A 115 -15.96 -14.36 2.43
CA SER A 115 -16.26 -14.12 1.02
C SER A 115 -16.83 -15.36 0.30
N GLY A 116 -16.92 -16.50 0.98
CA GLY A 116 -17.28 -17.77 0.35
C GLY A 116 -16.24 -18.27 -0.66
N GLY A 117 -14.95 -17.93 -0.47
CA GLY A 117 -13.83 -18.28 -1.34
C GLY A 117 -13.58 -17.32 -2.51
N LYS A 118 -14.31 -16.20 -2.57
CA LYS A 118 -14.06 -15.15 -3.58
C LYS A 118 -12.75 -14.39 -3.34
N PHE A 119 -12.37 -14.23 -2.07
CA PHE A 119 -11.02 -13.89 -1.64
C PHE A 119 -10.32 -15.18 -1.23
N ASP A 120 -9.19 -15.52 -1.86
CA ASP A 120 -8.46 -16.76 -1.54
C ASP A 120 -6.96 -16.52 -1.61
N ILE A 121 -6.26 -16.72 -0.49
CA ILE A 121 -4.81 -16.53 -0.41
C ILE A 121 -4.01 -17.65 -1.10
N THR A 122 -4.63 -18.71 -1.60
CA THR A 122 -4.00 -19.77 -2.41
C THR A 122 -4.07 -19.49 -3.93
N ILE A 123 -4.39 -18.25 -4.31
CA ILE A 123 -4.43 -17.77 -5.69
C ILE A 123 -3.05 -17.78 -6.40
N GLY A 124 -1.96 -18.07 -5.69
CA GLY A 124 -0.60 -17.84 -6.14
C GLY A 124 -0.22 -18.50 -7.47
N ARG A 125 -0.72 -19.71 -7.77
CA ARG A 125 -0.49 -20.35 -9.08
C ARG A 125 -1.11 -19.56 -10.22
N LEU A 126 -2.29 -19.01 -9.99
CA LEU A 126 -3.00 -18.21 -10.97
C LEU A 126 -2.34 -16.84 -11.12
N SER A 127 -1.92 -16.21 -10.02
CA SER A 127 -1.11 -14.98 -10.03
C SER A 127 0.19 -15.17 -10.82
N ASP A 128 0.93 -16.25 -10.57
CA ASP A 128 2.18 -16.59 -11.26
C ASP A 128 1.95 -16.83 -12.77
N LEU A 129 0.84 -17.50 -13.13
CA LEU A 129 0.48 -17.78 -14.52
C LEU A 129 0.15 -16.50 -15.29
N TRP A 130 -0.64 -15.61 -14.69
CA TRP A 130 -1.01 -14.35 -15.32
C TRP A 130 0.13 -13.34 -15.34
N ASP A 131 0.98 -13.31 -14.31
CA ASP A 131 2.16 -12.44 -14.20
C ASP A 131 1.87 -10.97 -14.60
N ILE A 132 0.72 -10.46 -14.15
CA ILE A 132 0.21 -9.13 -14.54
C ILE A 132 1.23 -8.04 -14.18
N SER A 133 1.85 -8.14 -13.00
CA SER A 133 2.77 -7.11 -12.52
C SER A 133 3.98 -6.94 -13.43
N THR A 134 4.52 -8.04 -13.98
CA THR A 134 5.65 -7.96 -14.93
C THR A 134 5.17 -7.50 -16.29
N LYS A 135 4.04 -8.03 -16.78
CA LYS A 135 3.49 -7.70 -18.09
C LYS A 135 3.02 -6.24 -18.20
N ALA A 136 2.56 -5.65 -17.10
CA ALA A 136 2.19 -4.23 -17.00
C ALA A 136 3.37 -3.27 -17.24
N LEU A 137 4.61 -3.74 -17.14
CA LEU A 137 5.82 -2.95 -17.40
C LEU A 137 6.30 -3.04 -18.86
N LEU A 138 5.62 -3.79 -19.72
CA LEU A 138 6.02 -4.00 -21.10
C LEU A 138 5.44 -2.91 -22.02
N ASP A 139 6.26 -2.42 -22.95
CA ASP A 139 5.84 -1.42 -23.95
C ASP A 139 4.86 -2.00 -25.00
N GLN A 140 4.86 -3.33 -25.17
CA GLN A 140 4.06 -4.02 -26.19
C GLN A 140 3.49 -5.31 -25.60
N THR A 141 2.20 -5.51 -25.82
CA THR A 141 1.42 -6.65 -25.35
C THR A 141 0.68 -7.26 -26.53
N ASP A 142 0.55 -8.59 -26.54
CA ASP A 142 -0.17 -9.31 -27.59
C ASP A 142 -0.87 -10.56 -27.03
N ALA A 143 -1.68 -11.21 -27.86
CA ALA A 143 -2.50 -12.36 -27.46
C ALA A 143 -1.70 -13.57 -26.93
N SER A 144 -0.40 -13.67 -27.20
CA SER A 144 0.45 -14.72 -26.62
C SER A 144 0.70 -14.55 -25.12
N MET A 145 0.42 -13.37 -24.57
CA MET A 145 0.53 -13.08 -23.14
C MET A 145 -0.66 -13.56 -22.32
N ILE A 146 -1.79 -13.85 -22.98
CA ILE A 146 -2.99 -14.42 -22.36
C ILE A 146 -2.73 -15.92 -22.16
N PRO A 147 -2.77 -16.43 -20.91
CA PRO A 147 -2.63 -17.86 -20.66
C PRO A 147 -3.70 -18.68 -21.38
N SER A 148 -3.38 -19.91 -21.75
CA SER A 148 -4.38 -20.79 -22.37
C SER A 148 -5.44 -21.22 -21.35
N ASP A 149 -6.69 -21.42 -21.79
CA ASP A 149 -7.77 -21.90 -20.91
C ASP A 149 -7.37 -23.18 -20.16
N ALA A 150 -6.61 -24.07 -20.79
CA ALA A 150 -6.14 -25.31 -20.17
C ALA A 150 -5.16 -25.03 -19.01
N ASP A 151 -4.25 -24.07 -19.17
CA ASP A 151 -3.32 -23.67 -18.11
C ASP A 151 -4.07 -22.95 -16.98
N ILE A 152 -5.04 -22.09 -17.32
CA ILE A 152 -5.89 -21.39 -16.36
C ILE A 152 -6.65 -22.40 -15.50
N GLN A 153 -7.32 -23.38 -16.11
CA GLN A 153 -8.06 -24.40 -15.37
C GLN A 153 -7.15 -25.28 -14.50
N THR A 154 -5.91 -25.53 -14.95
CA THR A 154 -4.92 -26.27 -14.16
C THR A 154 -4.48 -25.47 -12.93
N ALA A 155 -4.21 -24.18 -13.07
CA ALA A 155 -3.87 -23.30 -11.95
C ALA A 155 -5.06 -23.08 -11.02
N LEU A 156 -6.26 -22.88 -11.56
CA LEU A 156 -7.50 -22.68 -10.80
C LEU A 156 -7.82 -23.87 -9.90
N ALA A 157 -7.54 -25.09 -10.36
CA ALA A 157 -7.75 -26.31 -9.58
C ALA A 157 -6.88 -26.40 -8.31
N THR A 158 -5.89 -25.52 -8.14
CA THR A 158 -5.07 -25.45 -6.92
C THR A 158 -5.57 -24.42 -5.91
N VAL A 159 -6.58 -23.62 -6.27
CA VAL A 159 -7.12 -22.53 -5.43
C VAL A 159 -8.18 -23.09 -4.49
N ASP A 160 -7.80 -23.25 -3.23
CA ASP A 160 -8.69 -23.53 -2.11
C ASP A 160 -7.97 -23.25 -0.78
N TYR A 161 -8.27 -22.12 -0.14
CA TYR A 161 -7.67 -21.74 1.14
C TYR A 161 -7.88 -22.77 2.27
N ARG A 162 -8.89 -23.64 2.16
CA ARG A 162 -9.18 -24.69 3.15
C ARG A 162 -8.13 -25.81 3.14
N GLU A 163 -7.29 -25.86 2.10
CA GLU A 163 -6.16 -26.78 2.00
C GLU A 163 -4.99 -26.35 2.91
N ILE A 164 -4.99 -25.12 3.44
CA ILE A 164 -3.99 -24.64 4.39
C ILE A 164 -4.27 -25.26 5.78
N GLN A 165 -3.37 -26.14 6.23
CA GLN A 165 -3.38 -26.66 7.60
C GLN A 165 -2.36 -25.95 8.47
N ILE A 166 -2.79 -25.53 9.66
CA ILE A 166 -1.94 -24.87 10.66
C ILE A 166 -1.97 -25.71 11.95
N ASP A 167 -0.80 -26.17 12.39
CA ASP A 167 -0.58 -26.83 13.68
C ASP A 167 0.55 -26.14 14.45
N GLY A 168 0.21 -25.39 15.50
CA GLY A 168 1.14 -24.51 16.19
C GLY A 168 1.71 -23.45 15.23
N ASN A 169 3.03 -23.48 15.05
CA ASN A 169 3.77 -22.62 14.09
C ASN A 169 4.20 -23.37 12.83
N THR A 170 3.56 -24.50 12.53
CA THR A 170 3.82 -25.30 11.33
C THR A 170 2.65 -25.20 10.36
N VAL A 171 2.95 -24.94 9.10
CA VAL A 171 1.97 -24.81 8.01
C VAL A 171 2.19 -25.92 7.00
N THR A 172 1.10 -26.52 6.52
CA THR A 172 1.12 -27.54 5.45
C THR A 172 0.07 -27.21 4.41
N LEU A 173 0.44 -27.24 3.13
CA LEU A 173 -0.52 -27.23 2.02
C LEU A 173 -0.89 -28.67 1.70
N GLN A 174 -2.16 -29.03 1.89
CA GLN A 174 -2.67 -30.37 1.59
C GLN A 174 -2.57 -30.71 0.10
N ASN A 175 -2.88 -29.73 -0.76
CA ASN A 175 -2.55 -29.79 -2.17
C ASN A 175 -1.09 -29.36 -2.37
N PRO A 176 -0.17 -30.27 -2.75
CA PRO A 176 1.26 -29.96 -2.92
C PRO A 176 1.54 -29.01 -4.09
N ASP A 177 0.58 -28.83 -5.00
CA ASP A 177 0.70 -27.93 -6.13
C ASP A 177 0.16 -26.52 -5.83
N ALA A 178 -0.55 -26.31 -4.71
CA ALA A 178 -1.04 -24.99 -4.31
C ALA A 178 0.12 -24.02 -3.98
N ARG A 179 -0.12 -22.72 -4.15
CA ARG A 179 0.82 -21.66 -3.77
C ARG A 179 0.06 -20.52 -3.10
N ILE A 180 0.59 -20.06 -1.98
CA ILE A 180 0.08 -18.91 -1.23
C ILE A 180 0.62 -17.62 -1.83
N ASP A 181 -0.25 -16.63 -1.95
CA ASP A 181 0.04 -15.23 -2.27
C ASP A 181 -0.72 -14.34 -1.28
N LEU A 182 -0.01 -13.44 -0.60
CA LEU A 182 -0.55 -12.54 0.42
C LEU A 182 -0.66 -11.09 -0.07
N GLY A 183 -0.54 -10.84 -1.38
CA GLY A 183 -0.57 -9.49 -1.97
C GLY A 183 -1.82 -8.67 -1.63
N GLY A 184 -2.95 -9.34 -1.43
CA GLY A 184 -4.24 -8.72 -1.07
C GLY A 184 -4.49 -8.52 0.44
N ILE A 185 -3.52 -8.76 1.31
CA ILE A 185 -3.71 -8.57 2.77
C ILE A 185 -2.44 -8.17 3.54
N ALA A 186 -1.25 -8.44 3.01
CA ALA A 186 0.00 -8.24 3.73
C ALA A 186 0.31 -6.77 4.02
N LYS A 187 -0.02 -5.84 3.10
CA LYS A 187 0.32 -4.42 3.27
C LYS A 187 -0.45 -3.84 4.45
N GLY A 188 -1.74 -4.17 4.55
CA GLY A 188 -2.57 -3.79 5.69
C GLY A 188 -1.98 -4.24 7.03
N TYR A 189 -1.62 -5.53 7.15
CA TYR A 189 -0.97 -6.05 8.36
C TYR A 189 0.30 -5.28 8.71
N ILE A 190 1.17 -5.02 7.73
CA ILE A 190 2.44 -4.33 7.95
C ILE A 190 2.23 -2.88 8.41
N ALA A 191 1.25 -2.18 7.84
CA ALA A 191 0.88 -0.83 8.27
C ALA A 191 0.41 -0.83 9.74
N ASP A 192 -0.39 -1.81 10.15
CA ASP A 192 -0.83 -1.95 11.54
C ASP A 192 0.34 -2.21 12.49
N GLN A 193 1.31 -3.04 12.10
CA GLN A 193 2.52 -3.29 12.91
C GLN A 193 3.38 -2.03 13.05
N MET A 194 3.54 -1.25 11.98
CA MET A 194 4.24 0.04 12.03
C MET A 194 3.51 1.04 12.94
N LYS A 195 2.18 1.13 12.85
CA LYS A 195 1.36 1.98 13.74
C LYS A 195 1.51 1.55 15.19
N ALA A 196 1.41 0.25 15.48
CA ALA A 196 1.57 -0.27 16.84
C ALA A 196 2.96 0.07 17.41
N TYR A 197 4.02 -0.08 16.61
CA TYR A 197 5.38 0.31 16.97
C TYR A 197 5.48 1.80 17.30
N LEU A 198 5.01 2.67 16.41
CA LEU A 198 5.05 4.12 16.58
C LEU A 198 4.25 4.59 17.80
N ASN A 199 3.05 4.04 18.00
CA ASN A 199 2.21 4.33 19.17
C ASN A 199 2.91 3.91 20.46
N GLN A 200 3.60 2.77 20.49
CA GLN A 200 4.39 2.33 21.66
C GLN A 200 5.52 3.31 22.00
N LYS A 201 6.05 4.03 21.00
CA LYS A 201 7.08 5.07 21.16
C LYS A 201 6.50 6.45 21.47
N GLY A 202 5.18 6.57 21.61
CA GLY A 202 4.48 7.82 21.93
C GLY A 202 4.11 8.66 20.72
N ILE A 203 4.42 8.21 19.51
CA ILE A 203 4.09 8.93 18.27
C ILE A 203 2.60 8.73 17.98
N THR A 204 1.84 9.83 17.95
CA THR A 204 0.37 9.82 17.80
C THR A 204 -0.14 10.77 16.73
N SER A 205 0.75 11.36 15.92
CA SER A 205 0.42 12.23 14.80
C SER A 205 1.36 11.94 13.63
N GLY A 206 0.81 11.47 12.53
CA GLY A 206 1.54 11.04 11.34
C GLY A 206 0.68 10.20 10.42
N TYR A 207 1.29 9.65 9.38
CA TYR A 207 0.65 8.71 8.49
C TYR A 207 1.66 7.73 7.88
N ILE A 208 1.18 6.52 7.59
CA ILE A 208 1.88 5.47 6.88
C ILE A 208 1.16 5.30 5.54
N ASN A 209 1.91 5.22 4.44
CA ASN A 209 1.37 4.92 3.11
C ASN A 209 2.19 3.79 2.49
N LEU A 210 1.56 2.62 2.35
CA LEU A 210 2.18 1.45 1.72
C LEU A 210 1.57 1.22 0.33
N GLY A 211 1.98 2.03 -0.65
CA GLY A 211 1.54 1.90 -2.03
C GLY A 211 0.06 2.16 -2.27
N GLY A 212 -0.52 3.15 -1.57
CA GLY A 212 -1.94 3.50 -1.63
C GLY A 212 -2.71 3.12 -0.37
N ASN A 213 -2.23 2.14 0.41
CA ASN A 213 -2.80 1.81 1.72
C ASN A 213 -2.38 2.89 2.73
N VAL A 214 -3.24 3.89 2.94
CA VAL A 214 -2.98 5.01 3.85
C VAL A 214 -3.53 4.68 5.22
N LEU A 215 -2.73 4.89 6.27
CA LEU A 215 -3.10 4.72 7.67
C LEU A 215 -2.68 5.97 8.45
N ALA A 216 -3.66 6.67 9.03
CA ALA A 216 -3.40 7.81 9.91
C ALA A 216 -3.03 7.35 11.32
N LEU A 217 -2.06 8.04 11.91
CA LEU A 217 -1.73 7.96 13.33
C LEU A 217 -2.45 9.11 14.02
N GLY A 218 -3.53 8.83 14.75
CA GLY A 218 -4.29 9.87 15.45
C GLY A 218 -4.80 11.00 14.54
N ALA A 219 -4.86 12.20 15.12
CA ALA A 219 -5.13 13.45 14.42
C ALA A 219 -3.82 14.19 14.10
N LYS A 220 -3.88 15.21 13.25
CA LYS A 220 -2.76 16.14 13.08
C LYS A 220 -2.44 16.87 14.38
N THR A 221 -1.29 17.53 14.43
CA THR A 221 -0.80 18.27 15.60
C THR A 221 -1.72 19.41 16.07
N ASP A 222 -2.57 19.94 15.18
CA ASP A 222 -3.60 20.94 15.49
C ASP A 222 -4.96 20.33 15.89
N GLY A 223 -5.05 19.00 15.92
CA GLY A 223 -6.27 18.24 16.21
C GLY A 223 -7.19 18.03 15.00
N SER A 224 -6.82 18.51 13.80
CA SER A 224 -7.62 18.32 12.59
C SER A 224 -7.40 16.94 11.95
N ALA A 225 -8.38 16.51 11.15
CA ALA A 225 -8.32 15.25 10.40
C ALA A 225 -7.35 15.32 9.22
N TYR A 226 -6.93 14.15 8.73
CA TYR A 226 -6.24 13.99 7.47
C TYR A 226 -7.24 13.92 6.32
N THR A 227 -6.99 14.65 5.23
CA THR A 227 -7.78 14.55 4.01
C THR A 227 -7.03 13.64 3.05
N ILE A 228 -7.64 12.52 2.69
CA ILE A 228 -7.07 11.51 1.81
C ILE A 228 -7.84 11.54 0.50
N GLY A 229 -7.14 11.72 -0.61
CA GLY A 229 -7.73 11.63 -1.94
C GLY A 229 -7.90 10.18 -2.37
N ILE A 230 -9.01 9.88 -3.02
CA ILE A 230 -9.29 8.62 -3.71
C ILE A 230 -9.02 8.88 -5.18
N GLN A 231 -8.06 8.15 -5.74
CA GLN A 231 -7.56 8.31 -7.11
C GLN A 231 -8.71 8.16 -8.11
N ARG A 232 -8.75 8.98 -9.15
CA ARG A 232 -9.64 8.74 -10.28
C ARG A 232 -9.10 7.54 -11.08
N PRO A 233 -9.87 6.45 -11.27
CA PRO A 233 -9.45 5.34 -12.11
C PRO A 233 -9.10 5.81 -13.53
N PHE A 234 -7.89 5.50 -13.99
CA PHE A 234 -7.35 5.94 -15.30
C PHE A 234 -7.22 7.47 -15.48
N GLY A 235 -7.33 8.25 -14.40
CA GLY A 235 -7.03 9.68 -14.40
C GLY A 235 -5.52 9.99 -14.40
N GLU A 236 -5.19 11.28 -14.41
CA GLU A 236 -3.81 11.73 -14.25
C GLU A 236 -3.24 11.40 -12.85
N GLU A 237 -1.91 11.39 -12.73
CA GLU A 237 -1.27 11.18 -11.43
C GLU A 237 -1.69 12.26 -10.43
N ASN A 238 -2.19 11.87 -9.25
CA ASN A 238 -2.77 12.74 -8.23
C ASN A 238 -4.13 13.40 -8.60
N GLU A 239 -4.78 12.96 -9.67
CA GLU A 239 -6.17 13.31 -9.93
C GLU A 239 -7.08 12.46 -9.04
N ALA A 240 -7.85 13.11 -8.17
CA ALA A 240 -8.77 12.44 -7.25
C ALA A 240 -10.23 12.62 -7.72
N ILE A 241 -11.04 11.58 -7.60
CA ILE A 241 -12.48 11.60 -7.88
C ILE A 241 -13.31 11.84 -6.61
N ALA A 242 -12.73 11.51 -5.45
CA ALA A 242 -13.32 11.78 -4.15
C ALA A 242 -12.23 12.05 -3.11
N SER A 243 -12.61 12.59 -1.96
CA SER A 243 -11.74 12.67 -0.79
C SER A 243 -12.49 12.32 0.48
N VAL A 244 -11.77 11.78 1.46
CA VAL A 244 -12.31 11.42 2.78
C VAL A 244 -11.49 12.09 3.88
N SER A 245 -12.15 12.47 4.96
CA SER A 245 -11.49 13.01 6.16
C SER A 245 -11.43 11.96 7.25
N ILE A 246 -10.22 11.56 7.63
CA ILE A 246 -10.00 10.47 8.60
C ILE A 246 -9.16 10.91 9.80
N THR A 247 -9.41 10.28 10.94
CA THR A 247 -8.61 10.41 12.16
C THR A 247 -8.38 9.03 12.73
N ASP A 248 -7.11 8.64 12.89
CA ASP A 248 -6.71 7.32 13.42
C ASP A 248 -7.29 6.09 12.67
N GLN A 249 -7.66 6.26 11.40
CA GLN A 249 -8.24 5.24 10.52
C GLN A 249 -7.33 4.95 9.31
N THR A 250 -7.70 3.97 8.51
CA THR A 250 -7.07 3.62 7.24
C THR A 250 -8.01 3.88 6.06
N VAL A 251 -7.43 4.12 4.89
CA VAL A 251 -8.10 4.18 3.59
C VAL A 251 -7.31 3.25 2.67
N VAL A 252 -7.94 2.17 2.20
CA VAL A 252 -7.29 1.15 1.38
C VAL A 252 -8.16 0.87 0.16
N SER A 253 -7.55 0.91 -1.02
CA SER A 253 -8.22 0.67 -2.28
C SER A 253 -7.76 -0.62 -2.94
N SER A 254 -8.66 -1.25 -3.69
CA SER A 254 -8.35 -2.26 -4.70
C SER A 254 -8.97 -1.85 -6.01
N GLY A 255 -8.14 -1.61 -7.03
CA GLY A 255 -8.59 -1.08 -8.31
C GLY A 255 -7.92 -1.74 -9.52
N VAL A 256 -8.63 -1.71 -10.65
CA VAL A 256 -8.21 -2.34 -11.90
C VAL A 256 -7.15 -1.52 -12.66
N TYR A 257 -6.92 -0.27 -12.26
CA TYR A 257 -6.00 0.67 -12.90
C TYR A 257 -4.56 0.61 -12.34
N GLU A 258 -4.33 -0.07 -11.21
CA GLU A 258 -3.00 -0.11 -10.58
C GLU A 258 -2.00 -0.96 -11.37
N ARG A 259 -2.42 -2.15 -11.79
CA ARG A 259 -1.60 -3.12 -12.54
C ARG A 259 -2.48 -3.85 -13.52
N TYR A 260 -2.25 -3.59 -14.79
CA TYR A 260 -2.96 -4.22 -15.90
C TYR A 260 -2.12 -4.19 -17.16
N PHE A 261 -2.49 -5.02 -18.13
CA PHE A 261 -2.07 -4.90 -19.52
C PHE A 261 -3.28 -4.97 -20.45
N GLU A 262 -3.14 -4.49 -21.68
CA GLU A 262 -4.23 -4.50 -22.66
C GLU A 262 -3.86 -5.32 -23.90
N VAL A 263 -4.79 -6.13 -24.40
CA VAL A 263 -4.65 -6.87 -25.66
C VAL A 263 -5.95 -6.70 -26.44
N ASP A 264 -5.84 -6.25 -27.69
CA ASP A 264 -6.99 -6.06 -28.59
C ASP A 264 -8.14 -5.23 -27.98
N GLY A 265 -7.81 -4.24 -27.14
CA GLY A 265 -8.77 -3.37 -26.44
C GLY A 265 -9.41 -3.98 -25.20
N THR A 266 -9.01 -5.20 -24.81
CA THR A 266 -9.44 -5.85 -23.57
C THR A 266 -8.38 -5.67 -22.49
N ARG A 267 -8.80 -5.26 -21.30
CA ARG A 267 -7.91 -5.04 -20.14
C ARG A 267 -7.85 -6.28 -19.26
N TYR A 268 -6.64 -6.68 -18.89
CA TYR A 268 -6.38 -7.76 -17.95
C TYR A 268 -5.67 -7.18 -16.73
N HIS A 269 -6.36 -7.13 -15.58
CA HIS A 269 -5.82 -6.60 -14.33
C HIS A 269 -5.49 -7.71 -13.32
N HIS A 270 -4.85 -7.35 -12.21
CA HIS A 270 -4.28 -8.29 -11.24
C HIS A 270 -5.26 -8.89 -10.23
N ILE A 271 -6.54 -8.50 -10.24
CA ILE A 271 -7.55 -9.00 -9.30
C ILE A 271 -8.30 -10.13 -9.99
N LEU A 272 -7.99 -11.37 -9.59
CA LEU A 272 -8.39 -12.58 -10.30
C LEU A 272 -9.62 -13.23 -9.66
N ASP A 273 -10.54 -13.67 -10.51
CA ASP A 273 -11.75 -14.39 -10.15
C ASP A 273 -11.45 -15.85 -9.85
N THR A 274 -11.75 -16.27 -8.62
CA THR A 274 -11.54 -17.63 -8.12
C THR A 274 -12.53 -18.65 -8.70
N ALA A 275 -13.55 -18.21 -9.44
CA ALA A 275 -14.49 -19.09 -10.15
C ALA A 275 -14.09 -19.37 -11.60
N THR A 276 -13.47 -18.39 -12.28
CA THR A 276 -13.17 -18.48 -13.72
C THR A 276 -11.68 -18.59 -14.02
N GLY A 277 -10.83 -18.07 -13.13
CA GLY A 277 -9.39 -17.95 -13.32
C GLY A 277 -8.96 -16.75 -14.17
N TYR A 278 -9.88 -15.88 -14.59
CA TYR A 278 -9.58 -14.64 -15.32
C TYR A 278 -9.62 -13.44 -14.36
N PRO A 279 -9.10 -12.25 -14.75
CA PRO A 279 -9.43 -11.02 -14.05
C PRO A 279 -10.94 -10.83 -13.95
N TYR A 280 -11.43 -10.29 -12.83
CA TYR A 280 -12.85 -10.00 -12.64
C TYR A 280 -13.39 -9.06 -13.72
N ASP A 281 -14.60 -9.34 -14.22
CA ASP A 281 -15.35 -8.46 -15.12
C ASP A 281 -16.76 -8.25 -14.55
N ASN A 282 -16.86 -7.36 -13.56
CA ASN A 282 -18.07 -7.14 -12.77
C ASN A 282 -18.52 -5.66 -12.73
N GLY A 283 -18.00 -4.82 -13.62
CA GLY A 283 -18.35 -3.40 -13.74
C GLY A 283 -17.72 -2.48 -12.69
N LEU A 284 -16.86 -2.98 -11.80
CA LEU A 284 -16.13 -2.15 -10.82
C LEU A 284 -14.76 -1.75 -11.36
N LEU A 285 -14.40 -0.48 -11.17
CA LEU A 285 -13.05 0.04 -11.36
C LEU A 285 -12.25 0.06 -10.07
N GLU A 286 -12.90 0.32 -8.95
CA GLU A 286 -12.26 0.47 -7.63
C GLU A 286 -13.24 0.18 -6.50
N VAL A 287 -12.72 -0.39 -5.42
CA VAL A 287 -13.36 -0.39 -4.11
C VAL A 287 -12.39 0.16 -3.07
N THR A 288 -12.80 1.19 -2.35
CA THR A 288 -12.08 1.80 -1.23
C THR A 288 -12.77 1.46 0.08
N ILE A 289 -12.03 0.96 1.07
CA ILE A 289 -12.50 0.67 2.42
C ILE A 289 -11.89 1.65 3.42
N ILE A 290 -12.72 2.16 4.33
CA ILE A 290 -12.33 3.02 5.44
C ILE A 290 -12.68 2.31 6.75
N THR A 291 -11.68 2.01 7.57
CA THR A 291 -11.85 1.28 8.85
C THR A 291 -10.71 1.58 9.83
N GLY A 292 -10.75 0.98 11.03
CA GLY A 292 -9.76 1.19 12.09
C GLY A 292 -8.47 0.36 11.98
N ALA A 293 -8.52 -0.78 11.28
CA ALA A 293 -7.39 -1.70 11.11
C ALA A 293 -7.05 -1.83 9.62
N SER A 294 -5.79 -1.56 9.25
CA SER A 294 -5.36 -1.56 7.85
C SER A 294 -5.37 -2.97 7.24
N VAL A 295 -5.11 -4.01 8.03
CA VAL A 295 -5.26 -5.41 7.59
C VAL A 295 -6.69 -5.71 7.16
N ASP A 296 -7.68 -5.16 7.86
CA ASP A 296 -9.08 -5.34 7.51
C ASP A 296 -9.42 -4.54 6.24
N GLY A 297 -8.87 -3.33 6.09
CA GLY A 297 -9.02 -2.53 4.88
C GLY A 297 -8.49 -3.24 3.62
N ASP A 298 -7.29 -3.83 3.67
CA ASP A 298 -6.65 -4.54 2.55
C ASP A 298 -7.42 -5.82 2.17
N GLY A 299 -7.82 -6.61 3.17
CA GLY A 299 -8.63 -7.81 2.94
C GLY A 299 -10.04 -7.51 2.44
N LEU A 300 -10.71 -6.51 3.02
CA LEU A 300 -12.08 -6.13 2.64
C LEU A 300 -12.14 -5.45 1.27
N SER A 301 -11.16 -4.64 0.87
CA SER A 301 -11.20 -3.97 -0.43
C SER A 301 -11.20 -5.00 -1.56
N THR A 302 -10.34 -6.00 -1.46
CA THR A 302 -10.29 -7.12 -2.42
C THR A 302 -11.54 -8.01 -2.32
N THR A 303 -12.00 -8.30 -1.10
CA THR A 303 -13.21 -9.11 -0.86
C THR A 303 -14.46 -8.45 -1.47
N CYS A 304 -14.68 -7.17 -1.20
CA CYS A 304 -15.83 -6.41 -1.70
C CYS A 304 -15.75 -6.22 -3.21
N PHE A 305 -14.55 -5.96 -3.76
CA PHE A 305 -14.33 -5.96 -5.21
C PHE A 305 -14.76 -7.30 -5.83
N SER A 306 -14.37 -8.42 -5.21
CA SER A 306 -14.66 -9.78 -5.67
C SER A 306 -16.14 -10.18 -5.54
N LEU A 307 -16.83 -9.65 -4.54
CA LEU A 307 -18.28 -9.82 -4.35
C LEU A 307 -19.09 -9.01 -5.37
N GLY A 308 -18.56 -7.89 -5.84
CA GLY A 308 -19.28 -6.94 -6.69
C GLY A 308 -20.06 -5.92 -5.86
N LEU A 309 -20.67 -4.94 -6.54
CA LEU A 309 -21.28 -3.78 -5.88
C LEU A 309 -22.37 -4.15 -4.86
N GLU A 310 -23.35 -4.97 -5.25
CA GLU A 310 -24.51 -5.26 -4.39
C GLU A 310 -24.11 -6.07 -3.14
N ASP A 311 -23.45 -7.22 -3.33
CA ASP A 311 -23.06 -8.10 -2.23
C ASP A 311 -21.91 -7.52 -1.40
N GLY A 312 -20.97 -6.80 -2.04
CA GLY A 312 -19.89 -6.07 -1.36
C GLY A 312 -20.44 -4.95 -0.48
N MET A 313 -21.39 -4.15 -0.99
CA MET A 313 -22.05 -3.11 -0.19
C MET A 313 -22.83 -3.73 0.98
N ALA A 314 -23.59 -4.81 0.74
CA ALA A 314 -24.32 -5.51 1.79
C ALA A 314 -23.40 -6.06 2.89
N LEU A 315 -22.21 -6.55 2.53
CA LEU A 315 -21.19 -6.95 3.49
C LEU A 315 -20.73 -5.76 4.33
N VAL A 316 -20.35 -4.64 3.71
CA VAL A 316 -19.90 -3.42 4.42
C VAL A 316 -20.95 -2.92 5.40
N GLU A 317 -22.22 -2.84 4.98
CA GLU A 317 -23.34 -2.41 5.83
C GLU A 317 -23.60 -3.36 7.03
N SER A 318 -23.09 -4.59 6.98
CA SER A 318 -23.19 -5.55 8.09
C SER A 318 -22.05 -5.43 9.12
N LEU A 319 -21.01 -4.66 8.80
CA LEU A 319 -19.82 -4.50 9.63
C LEU A 319 -19.87 -3.18 10.39
N ASP A 320 -19.56 -3.23 11.69
CA ASP A 320 -19.43 -2.02 12.48
C ASP A 320 -18.19 -1.21 12.08
N ALA A 321 -18.29 0.12 12.14
CA ALA A 321 -17.18 1.06 11.96
C ALA A 321 -16.36 0.85 10.66
N THR A 322 -17.03 0.38 9.60
CA THR A 322 -16.44 0.13 8.29
C THR A 322 -17.31 0.80 7.25
N GLU A 323 -16.70 1.63 6.42
CA GLU A 323 -17.38 2.32 5.32
C GLU A 323 -16.65 2.06 4.01
N ALA A 324 -17.35 2.25 2.89
CA ALA A 324 -16.82 1.98 1.58
C ALA A 324 -17.27 2.99 0.53
N ILE A 325 -16.41 3.13 -0.49
CA ILE A 325 -16.72 3.77 -1.76
C ILE A 325 -16.46 2.74 -2.87
N PHE A 326 -17.42 2.56 -3.75
CA PHE A 326 -17.32 1.77 -4.97
C PHE A 326 -17.38 2.71 -6.17
N ILE A 327 -16.50 2.50 -7.14
CA ILE A 327 -16.50 3.25 -8.40
C ILE A 327 -16.73 2.27 -9.54
N THR A 328 -17.78 2.50 -10.32
CA THR A 328 -18.16 1.67 -11.47
C THR A 328 -17.49 2.14 -12.77
N ASP A 329 -17.58 1.34 -13.82
CA ASP A 329 -16.97 1.58 -15.14
C ASP A 329 -17.56 2.78 -15.91
N ASP A 330 -18.72 3.28 -15.48
CA ASP A 330 -19.32 4.55 -15.88
C ASP A 330 -18.94 5.74 -14.98
N TYR A 331 -18.00 5.54 -14.05
CA TYR A 331 -17.51 6.51 -13.07
C TYR A 331 -18.56 6.98 -12.05
N GLU A 332 -19.67 6.26 -11.87
CA GLU A 332 -20.58 6.51 -10.75
C GLU A 332 -19.92 6.12 -9.41
N VAL A 333 -20.13 6.98 -8.41
CA VAL A 333 -19.61 6.81 -7.05
C VAL A 333 -20.75 6.30 -6.15
N HIS A 334 -20.63 5.07 -5.65
CA HIS A 334 -21.57 4.48 -4.71
C HIS A 334 -20.94 4.38 -3.33
N THR A 335 -21.66 4.81 -2.29
CA THR A 335 -21.12 4.90 -0.93
C THR A 335 -21.98 4.14 0.07
N SER A 336 -21.35 3.56 1.09
CA SER A 336 -22.07 3.01 2.24
C SER A 336 -22.77 4.10 3.07
N SER A 337 -23.69 3.70 3.94
CA SER A 337 -24.64 4.57 4.62
C SER A 337 -24.02 5.51 5.67
N GLY A 338 -22.84 5.17 6.19
CA GLY A 338 -22.10 6.04 7.12
C GLY A 338 -21.23 7.09 6.42
N MET A 339 -21.07 7.03 5.10
CA MET A 339 -20.40 8.10 4.36
C MET A 339 -21.21 9.41 4.43
N GLY A 340 -20.54 10.50 4.79
CA GLY A 340 -21.14 11.82 5.00
C GLY A 340 -21.80 12.01 6.37
N THR A 341 -21.89 10.96 7.19
CA THR A 341 -22.41 11.03 8.56
C THR A 341 -21.36 10.66 9.59
N VAL A 342 -20.70 9.51 9.42
CA VAL A 342 -19.58 9.00 10.22
C VAL A 342 -18.25 9.42 9.62
N ILE A 343 -18.09 9.25 8.31
CA ILE A 343 -16.87 9.61 7.57
C ILE A 343 -17.19 10.80 6.66
N PRO A 344 -16.71 12.02 6.97
CA PRO A 344 -16.87 13.15 6.06
C PRO A 344 -16.15 12.86 4.75
N TYR A 345 -16.82 13.12 3.63
CA TYR A 345 -16.27 12.93 2.29
C TYR A 345 -16.80 13.99 1.32
N GLU A 346 -16.11 14.13 0.20
CA GLU A 346 -16.46 15.03 -0.88
C GLU A 346 -16.24 14.29 -2.21
N ILE A 347 -17.23 14.33 -3.10
CA ILE A 347 -17.05 13.94 -4.50
C ILE A 347 -16.48 15.15 -5.22
N LEU A 348 -15.37 14.97 -5.91
CA LEU A 348 -14.66 16.02 -6.61
C LEU A 348 -15.21 16.09 -8.03
N GLU A 349 -15.96 17.15 -8.34
CA GLU A 349 -16.44 17.42 -9.70
C GLU A 349 -15.26 17.82 -10.62
N ASP A 350 -15.40 17.49 -11.90
CA ASP A 350 -14.44 17.83 -12.97
C ASP A 350 -14.37 19.34 -13.28
#